data_AF-A0AB34Y0L9-F1
#
_entry.id   AF-A0AB34Y0L9-F1
#
_cell.length_a   1.000
_cell.length_b   1.000
_cell.length_c   1.000
_cell.angle_alpha   90.00
_cell.angle_beta   90.00
_cell.angle_gamma   90.00
#
_symmetry.space_group_name_H-M   'P 1'
#
loop_
_entity.id
_entity.type
_entity.pdbx_description
1 polymer ?
#
loop_
_entity_poly.entity_id
_entity_poly.type
_entity_poly.pdbx_seq_one_letter_code
_entity_poly.pdbx_strand_id
1 'polypeptide(L)'
;MNSYRRIQVIAGIYLLIYIAALYFSTGVQVGFKLDSNQLTGYVSCGLLLAVIMGSEFGKRLRIKKLFSILILVSCLIILGITRFNVVSFNEAFWYFILFVRYIPFIVLIETIIFIFDLD
;
A
#
# COMPACT_ATOMS: atom_id res chain seq x y z
N MET A 1 3.34 20.11 -5.86
CA MET A 1 3.74 19.13 -4.82
C MET A 1 4.87 18.29 -5.40
N ASN A 2 6.00 18.13 -4.73
CA ASN A 2 7.12 17.31 -5.24
C ASN A 2 6.63 15.89 -5.54
N SER A 3 6.99 15.31 -6.70
CA SER A 3 6.55 13.98 -7.16
C SER A 3 6.75 12.90 -6.09
N TYR A 4 7.87 12.98 -5.36
CA TYR A 4 8.15 12.10 -4.20
C TYR A 4 7.08 12.16 -3.11
N ARG A 5 6.62 13.35 -2.73
CA ARG A 5 5.59 13.50 -1.68
C ARG A 5 4.22 13.03 -2.15
N ARG A 6 3.95 13.15 -3.44
CA ARG A 6 2.74 12.60 -4.06
C ARG A 6 2.70 11.09 -3.98
N ILE A 7 3.82 10.41 -4.22
CA ILE A 7 3.96 8.95 -4.04
C ILE A 7 3.62 8.55 -2.59
N GLN A 8 4.20 9.24 -1.59
CA GLN A 8 3.93 8.95 -0.17
C GLN A 8 2.46 9.14 0.20
N VAL A 9 1.83 10.22 -0.26
CA VAL A 9 0.41 10.51 0.03
C VAL A 9 -0.50 9.46 -0.61
N ILE A 10 -0.29 9.11 -1.88
CA ILE A 10 -1.10 8.10 -2.58
C ILE A 10 -0.93 6.73 -1.93
N ALA A 11 0.30 6.36 -1.56
CA ALA A 11 0.57 5.12 -0.82
C ALA A 11 -0.04 5.12 0.59
N GLY A 12 -0.08 6.27 1.26
CA GLY A 12 -0.77 6.43 2.54
C GLY A 12 -2.29 6.24 2.42
N ILE A 13 -2.90 6.80 1.37
CA ILE A 13 -4.33 6.57 1.06
C ILE A 13 -4.58 5.08 0.78
N TYR A 14 -3.71 4.45 -0.02
CA TYR A 14 -3.78 3.01 -0.28
C TYR A 14 -3.73 2.18 1.00
N LEU A 15 -2.78 2.50 1.90
CA LEU A 15 -2.64 1.85 3.19
C LEU A 15 -3.92 1.96 4.01
N LEU A 16 -4.50 3.16 4.13
CA LEU A 16 -5.73 3.37 4.91
C LEU A 16 -6.92 2.61 4.32
N ILE A 17 -7.06 2.64 2.99
CA ILE A 17 -8.11 1.88 2.28
C ILE A 17 -7.95 0.38 2.52
N TYR A 18 -6.72 -0.14 2.44
CA TYR A 18 -6.47 -1.55 2.64
C TYR A 18 -6.71 -1.99 4.08
N ILE A 19 -6.29 -1.20 5.07
CA ILE A 19 -6.58 -1.45 6.49
C ILE A 19 -8.10 -1.43 6.72
N ALA A 20 -8.83 -0.46 6.15
CA ALA A 20 -10.28 -0.43 6.23
C ALA A 20 -10.91 -1.69 5.60
N ALA A 21 -10.42 -2.11 4.43
CA ALA A 21 -10.89 -3.32 3.77
C ALA A 21 -10.68 -4.57 4.65
N LEU A 22 -9.50 -4.72 5.27
CA LEU A 22 -9.23 -5.82 6.20
C LEU A 22 -10.12 -5.74 7.44
N TYR A 23 -10.28 -4.55 8.03
CA TYR A 23 -11.07 -4.32 9.23
C TYR A 23 -12.57 -4.61 9.02
N PHE A 24 -13.14 -4.25 7.87
CA PHE A 24 -14.51 -4.59 7.52
C PHE A 24 -14.67 -6.02 6.99
N SER A 25 -13.58 -6.68 6.60
CA SER A 25 -13.63 -8.06 6.10
C SER A 25 -13.92 -9.12 7.16
N THR A 26 -14.00 -8.73 8.44
CA THR A 26 -14.22 -9.61 9.58
C THR A 26 -15.71 -9.97 9.73
N GLY A 27 -16.14 -10.99 8.98
CA GLY A 27 -17.54 -11.43 8.79
C GLY A 27 -18.60 -11.12 9.87
N VAL A 28 -18.42 -11.55 11.12
CA VAL A 28 -19.49 -11.54 12.16
C VAL A 28 -19.33 -10.41 13.19
N GLN A 29 -18.15 -9.81 13.28
CA GLN A 29 -17.84 -8.72 14.21
C GLN A 29 -16.86 -7.77 13.54
N VAL A 30 -17.14 -6.46 13.56
CA VAL A 30 -16.21 -5.43 13.09
C VAL A 30 -14.97 -5.44 14.01
N GLY A 31 -13.77 -5.71 13.48
CA GLY A 31 -12.59 -5.84 14.36
C GLY A 31 -11.31 -6.32 13.67
N PHE A 32 -10.27 -6.55 14.46
CA PHE A 32 -9.03 -7.16 13.98
C PHE A 32 -9.13 -8.68 14.05
N LYS A 33 -9.33 -9.32 12.91
CA LYS A 33 -9.24 -10.79 12.81
C LYS A 33 -7.80 -11.16 12.52
N LEU A 34 -7.13 -11.72 13.52
CA LEU A 34 -5.75 -12.20 13.41
C LEU A 34 -5.70 -13.68 13.01
N ASP A 35 -6.60 -14.11 12.12
CA ASP A 35 -6.45 -15.42 11.50
C ASP A 35 -5.27 -15.40 10.52
N SER A 36 -4.71 -16.56 10.20
CA SER A 36 -3.48 -16.69 9.42
C SER A 36 -3.55 -15.96 8.06
N ASN A 37 -4.74 -15.89 7.45
CA ASN A 37 -4.96 -15.27 6.14
C ASN A 37 -5.00 -13.74 6.24
N GLN A 38 -5.68 -13.19 7.25
CA GLN A 38 -5.80 -11.75 7.47
C GLN A 38 -4.51 -11.15 8.06
N LEU A 39 -3.79 -11.91 8.89
CA LEU A 39 -2.52 -11.50 9.49
C LEU A 39 -1.49 -11.09 8.43
N THR A 40 -1.38 -11.86 7.34
CA THR A 40 -0.47 -11.52 6.22
C THR A 40 -0.81 -10.16 5.60
N GLY A 41 -2.09 -9.81 5.51
CA GLY A 41 -2.54 -8.49 5.06
C GLY A 41 -2.10 -7.37 6.01
N TYR A 42 -2.31 -7.55 7.32
CA TYR A 42 -1.92 -6.58 8.34
C TYR A 42 -0.40 -6.39 8.43
N VAL A 43 0.38 -7.48 8.38
CA VAL A 43 1.85 -7.42 8.37
C VAL A 43 2.34 -6.64 7.14
N SER A 44 1.76 -6.87 5.98
CA SER A 44 2.12 -6.14 4.75
C SER A 44 1.79 -4.65 4.84
N CYS A 45 0.67 -4.30 5.49
CA CYS A 45 0.34 -2.91 5.80
C CYS A 45 1.34 -2.27 6.77
N GLY A 46 1.75 -3.01 7.80
CA GLY A 46 2.77 -2.56 8.75
C GLY A 46 4.12 -2.30 8.07
N LEU A 47 4.53 -3.17 7.14
CA LEU A 47 5.73 -2.96 6.33
C LEU A 47 5.62 -1.71 5.46
N LEU A 48 4.49 -1.50 4.76
CA LEU A 48 4.27 -0.30 3.96
C LEU A 48 4.34 0.97 4.84
N LEU A 49 3.70 0.94 6.02
CA LEU A 49 3.75 2.05 6.98
C LEU A 49 5.19 2.35 7.43
N ALA A 50 5.97 1.32 7.75
CA ALA A 50 7.37 1.47 8.15
C ALA A 50 8.22 2.09 7.03
N VAL A 51 8.00 1.68 5.78
CA VAL A 51 8.67 2.27 4.61
C VAL A 51 8.27 3.73 4.43
N ILE A 52 6.97 4.07 4.52
CA ILE A 52 6.49 5.46 4.42
C ILE A 52 7.11 6.32 5.53
N MET A 53 7.09 5.88 6.78
CA MET A 53 7.71 6.63 7.88
C MET A 53 9.23 6.78 7.70
N GLY A 54 9.91 5.71 7.30
CA GLY A 54 11.35 5.74 7.00
C GLY A 54 11.71 6.70 5.87
N SER A 55 10.81 6.84 4.88
CA SER A 55 11.02 7.67 3.70
C SER A 55 11.10 9.18 4.00
N GLU A 56 10.54 9.63 5.13
CA GLU A 56 10.63 11.03 5.59
C GLU A 56 12.05 11.43 6.02
N PHE A 57 12.88 10.49 6.47
CA PHE A 57 14.24 10.76 6.93
C PHE A 57 15.23 10.89 5.76
N GLY A 58 14.83 10.51 4.54
CA GLY A 58 15.66 10.53 3.34
C GLY A 58 15.87 11.93 2.76
N LYS A 59 17.01 12.57 3.06
CA LYS A 59 17.33 13.91 2.53
C LYS A 59 17.91 13.90 1.11
N ARG A 60 18.71 12.87 0.76
CA ARG A 60 19.41 12.77 -0.54
C ARG A 60 18.48 12.24 -1.63
N LEU A 61 18.62 12.75 -2.86
CA LEU A 61 17.81 12.32 -4.02
C LEU A 61 17.88 10.80 -4.27
N ARG A 62 19.08 10.21 -4.21
CA ARG A 62 19.25 8.75 -4.35
C ARG A 62 18.45 7.94 -3.33
N ILE A 63 18.40 8.42 -2.08
CA ILE A 63 17.65 7.77 -1.00
C ILE A 63 16.14 7.91 -1.26
N LYS A 64 15.69 9.08 -1.72
CA LYS A 64 14.28 9.28 -2.11
C LYS A 64 13.88 8.35 -3.26
N LYS A 65 14.70 8.22 -4.31
CA LYS A 65 14.45 7.27 -5.42
C LYS A 65 14.39 5.81 -4.94
N LEU A 66 15.26 5.42 -4.01
CA LEU A 66 15.20 4.11 -3.37
C LEU A 66 13.89 3.91 -2.61
N PHE A 67 13.49 4.86 -1.75
CA PHE A 67 12.25 4.76 -0.99
C PHE A 67 11.01 4.76 -1.87
N SER A 68 10.96 5.53 -2.97
CA SER A 68 9.83 5.45 -3.90
C SER A 68 9.69 4.05 -4.52
N ILE A 69 10.81 3.39 -4.84
CA ILE A 69 10.79 2.00 -5.34
C ILE A 69 10.31 1.06 -4.23
N LEU A 70 10.80 1.21 -2.99
CA LEU A 70 10.36 0.37 -1.87
C LEU A 70 8.86 0.53 -1.60
N ILE A 71 8.34 1.77 -1.61
CA ILE A 71 6.90 2.05 -1.48
C ILE A 71 6.12 1.33 -2.59
N LEU A 72 6.56 1.47 -3.84
CA LEU A 72 5.93 0.79 -4.98
C LEU A 72 5.92 -0.73 -4.81
N VAL A 73 7.06 -1.33 -4.45
CA VAL A 73 7.17 -2.77 -4.22
C VAL A 73 6.22 -3.21 -3.11
N SER A 74 6.14 -2.49 -1.99
CA SER A 74 5.19 -2.77 -0.92
C SER A 74 3.72 -2.69 -1.40
N CYS A 75 3.36 -1.69 -2.20
CA CYS A 75 2.03 -1.60 -2.82
C CYS A 75 1.73 -2.78 -3.73
N LEU A 76 2.70 -3.22 -4.54
CA LEU A 76 2.56 -4.37 -5.44
C LEU A 76 2.48 -5.70 -4.68
N ILE A 77 3.19 -5.85 -3.56
CA ILE A 77 3.08 -7.02 -2.68
C ILE A 77 1.65 -7.12 -2.13
N ILE A 78 1.10 -6.03 -1.60
CA ILE A 78 -0.27 -5.98 -1.09
C ILE A 78 -1.28 -6.30 -2.22
N LEU A 79 -1.06 -5.75 -3.42
CA LEU A 79 -1.87 -6.09 -4.60
C LEU A 79 -1.77 -7.58 -4.94
N GLY A 80 -0.58 -8.17 -4.88
CA GLY A 80 -0.34 -9.59 -5.11
C GLY A 80 -1.07 -10.47 -4.10
N ILE A 81 -0.95 -10.17 -2.81
CA ILE A 81 -1.66 -10.84 -1.72
C ILE A 81 -3.17 -10.85 -1.98
N THR A 82 -3.70 -9.72 -2.43
CA THR A 82 -5.10 -9.59 -2.83
C THR A 82 -5.38 -10.47 -4.06
N ARG A 83 -4.58 -10.34 -5.11
CA ARG A 83 -4.82 -10.99 -6.40
C ARG A 83 -4.77 -12.52 -6.33
N PHE A 84 -3.91 -13.05 -5.47
CA PHE A 84 -3.74 -14.50 -5.25
C PHE A 84 -4.62 -15.06 -4.13
N ASN A 85 -5.57 -14.27 -3.62
CA ASN A 85 -6.49 -14.68 -2.55
C ASN A 85 -5.80 -15.21 -1.30
N VAL A 86 -4.64 -14.64 -0.95
CA VAL A 86 -3.93 -14.95 0.29
C VAL A 86 -4.71 -14.40 1.49
N VAL A 87 -5.48 -13.32 1.29
CA VAL A 87 -6.42 -12.75 2.26
C VAL A 87 -7.84 -13.21 1.91
N SER A 88 -8.63 -13.53 2.93
CA SER A 88 -10.03 -13.95 2.75
C SER A 88 -10.92 -12.76 2.36
N PHE A 89 -11.69 -12.91 1.27
CA PHE A 89 -12.65 -11.90 0.84
C PHE A 89 -14.04 -12.15 1.44
N ASN A 90 -14.66 -11.10 1.96
CA ASN A 90 -16.10 -11.06 2.20
C ASN A 90 -16.74 -9.97 1.33
N GLU A 91 -18.05 -9.81 1.43
CA GLU A 91 -18.81 -8.76 0.73
C GLU A 91 -18.29 -7.33 1.04
N ALA A 92 -17.87 -7.07 2.27
CA ALA A 92 -17.36 -5.76 2.64
C ALA A 92 -16.03 -5.42 1.96
N PHE A 93 -15.13 -6.39 1.77
CA PHE A 93 -13.88 -6.20 1.04
C PHE A 93 -14.14 -5.80 -0.43
N TRP A 94 -15.21 -6.33 -1.03
CA TRP A 94 -15.57 -6.02 -2.41
C TRP A 94 -15.85 -4.52 -2.65
N TYR A 95 -16.35 -3.78 -1.65
CA TYR A 95 -16.52 -2.32 -1.78
C TYR A 95 -15.19 -1.58 -1.99
N PHE A 96 -14.07 -2.15 -1.55
CA PHE A 96 -12.75 -1.55 -1.66
C PHE A 96 -11.95 -2.07 -2.85
N ILE A 97 -12.41 -3.12 -3.55
CA ILE A 97 -11.60 -3.84 -4.56
C ILE A 97 -11.10 -2.94 -5.68
N LEU A 98 -11.91 -1.96 -6.09
CA LEU A 98 -11.56 -1.04 -7.17
C LEU A 98 -10.35 -0.19 -6.76
N PHE A 99 -10.38 0.38 -5.56
CA PHE A 99 -9.28 1.16 -5.01
C PHE A 99 -8.03 0.30 -4.78
N VAL A 100 -8.22 -0.89 -4.20
CA VAL A 100 -7.12 -1.84 -3.96
C VAL A 100 -6.43 -2.22 -5.26
N ARG A 101 -7.19 -2.38 -6.35
CA ARG A 101 -6.65 -2.75 -7.65
C ARG A 101 -5.95 -1.61 -8.38
N TYR A 102 -6.51 -0.41 -8.39
CA TYR A 102 -6.04 0.67 -9.27
C TYR A 102 -5.00 1.60 -8.64
N ILE A 103 -5.05 1.84 -7.32
CA ILE A 103 -4.10 2.76 -6.67
C ILE A 103 -2.63 2.33 -6.84
N PRO A 104 -2.25 1.03 -6.76
CA PRO A 104 -0.87 0.61 -7.01
C PRO A 104 -0.35 0.99 -8.39
N PHE A 105 -1.21 1.04 -9.42
CA PHE A 105 -0.81 1.49 -10.76
C PHE A 105 -0.59 3.00 -10.82
N ILE A 106 -1.33 3.79 -10.03
CA ILE A 106 -1.07 5.23 -9.89
C ILE A 106 0.30 5.43 -9.23
N VAL A 107 0.59 4.69 -8.15
CA VAL A 107 1.91 4.71 -7.48
C VAL A 107 3.03 4.31 -8.44
N LEU A 108 2.78 3.34 -9.32
CA LEU A 108 3.74 2.92 -10.36
C LEU A 108 4.05 4.07 -11.32
N ILE A 109 3.03 4.70 -11.91
CA ILE A 109 3.21 5.80 -12.85
C ILE A 109 3.98 6.94 -12.19
N GLU A 110 3.58 7.32 -10.98
CA GLU A 110 4.22 8.37 -10.20
C GLU A 110 5.68 8.08 -9.87
N THR A 111 5.97 6.82 -9.50
CA THR A 111 7.34 6.36 -9.25
C THR A 111 8.18 6.37 -10.52
N ILE A 112 7.64 5.95 -11.66
CA ILE A 112 8.33 6.02 -12.96
C ILE A 112 8.69 7.47 -13.28
N ILE A 113 7.72 8.37 -13.23
CA ILE A 113 7.94 9.80 -13.49
C ILE A 113 9.06 10.33 -12.59
N PHE A 114 9.01 10.06 -11.29
CA PHE A 114 10.01 10.54 -10.33
C PHE A 114 11.42 9.94 -10.54
N ILE A 115 11.53 8.70 -11.00
CA ILE A 115 12.83 8.07 -11.26
C ILE A 115 13.50 8.67 -12.49
N PHE A 116 12.72 8.89 -13.56
CA PHE A 116 13.20 9.45 -14.83
C PHE A 116 13.32 10.97 -14.82
N ASP A 117 12.73 11.64 -13.82
CA ASP A 117 13.01 13.05 -13.57
C ASP A 117 14.50 13.24 -13.26
N LEU A 118 15.14 14.10 -14.06
CA LEU A 118 16.57 14.38 -14.04
C LEU A 118 16.94 15.58 -13.13
N ASP A 119 15.94 16.20 -12.50
CA ASP A 119 16.10 17.30 -11.56
C ASP A 119 16.78 16.88 -10.23
#